data_AF-A0A3D5NSZ2-F1
#
_entry.id   AF-A0A3D5NSZ2-F1
#
_cell.length_a   1.000
_cell.length_b   1.000
_cell.length_c   1.000
_cell.angle_alpha   90.00
_cell.angle_beta   90.00
_cell.angle_gamma   90.00
#
_symmetry.space_group_name_H-M   'P 1'
#
loop_
_entity.id
_entity.type
_entity.pdbx_description
1 polymer ?
#
loop_
_entity_poly.entity_id
_entity_poly.type
_entity_poly.pdbx_seq_one_letter_code
_entity_poly.pdbx_strand_id
1 'polypeptide(L)'
;YTPPLKDVLGGVTRKRVLSIAKELGMEVRETPMKLENLKNVDAAFISGTSPKILPISDIDEFTYGSSKHPMVNALMTAYDLKI
;
A
#
# COMPACT_ATOMS: atom_id res chain seq x y z
N TYR A 1 4.07 3.65 4.02
CA TYR A 1 5.44 3.58 3.48
C TYR A 1 5.40 3.06 2.05
N THR A 2 6.28 3.52 1.16
CA THR A 2 6.41 3.00 -0.22
C THR A 2 7.81 3.31 -0.74
N PRO A 3 8.38 2.54 -1.70
CA PRO A 3 9.66 2.87 -2.30
C PRO A 3 9.69 4.27 -2.93
N PRO A 4 10.84 4.97 -2.94
CA PRO A 4 10.98 6.26 -3.60
C PRO A 4 10.73 6.17 -5.11
N LEU A 5 10.10 7.20 -5.69
CA LEU A 5 9.77 7.23 -7.12
C LEU A 5 10.97 6.99 -8.06
N LYS A 6 12.19 7.39 -7.68
CA LYS A 6 13.40 7.19 -8.51
C LYS A 6 13.78 5.71 -8.70
N ASP A 7 13.31 4.84 -7.80
CA ASP A 7 13.69 3.42 -7.75
C ASP A 7 12.60 2.51 -8.35
N VAL A 8 11.44 3.07 -8.73
CA VAL A 8 10.28 2.31 -9.23
C VAL A 8 9.54 3.03 -10.35
N LEU A 9 8.68 2.31 -11.08
CA LEU A 9 7.80 2.96 -12.06
C LEU A 9 6.82 3.92 -11.37
N GLY A 10 6.67 5.12 -11.94
CA GLY A 10 5.71 6.14 -11.51
C GLY A 10 4.25 5.83 -11.88
N GLY A 11 3.76 4.64 -11.56
CA GLY A 11 2.46 4.13 -11.97
C GLY A 11 1.28 5.03 -11.57
N VAL A 12 0.29 5.17 -12.46
CA VAL A 12 -0.91 5.99 -12.25
C VAL A 12 -1.70 5.52 -11.03
N THR A 13 -1.86 4.20 -10.85
CA THR A 13 -2.51 3.63 -9.66
C THR A 13 -1.79 4.03 -8.38
N ARG A 14 -0.46 3.93 -8.33
CA ARG A 14 0.35 4.36 -7.16
C ARG A 14 0.08 5.83 -6.84
N LYS A 15 0.15 6.72 -7.84
CA LYS A 15 -0.13 8.16 -7.65
C LYS A 15 -1.52 8.40 -7.05
N ARG A 16 -2.54 7.70 -7.56
CA ARG A 16 -3.92 7.78 -7.06
C ARG A 16 -4.04 7.27 -5.62
N VAL A 17 -3.41 6.14 -5.29
CA VAL A 17 -3.38 5.60 -3.92
C VAL A 17 -2.73 6.58 -2.94
N LEU A 18 -1.61 7.22 -3.32
CA LEU A 18 -0.94 8.21 -2.47
C LEU A 18 -1.80 9.46 -2.27
N SER A 19 -2.53 9.91 -3.30
CA SER A 19 -3.49 11.01 -3.19
C SER A 19 -4.61 10.68 -2.20
N ILE A 20 -5.22 9.50 -2.35
CA ILE A 20 -6.28 9.03 -1.45
C ILE A 20 -5.77 8.92 -0.01
N ALA A 21 -4.58 8.35 0.20
CA ALA A 21 -3.98 8.23 1.52
C ALA A 21 -3.82 9.61 2.19
N LYS A 22 -3.36 10.62 1.44
CA LYS A 22 -3.22 12.00 1.92
C LYS A 22 -4.57 12.61 2.29
N GLU A 23 -5.61 12.39 1.48
CA GLU A 23 -6.96 12.89 1.76
C GLU A 23 -7.59 12.23 3.00
N LEU A 24 -7.29 10.95 3.25
CA LEU A 24 -7.70 10.23 4.45
C LEU A 24 -6.86 10.61 5.69
N GLY A 25 -5.96 11.59 5.58
CA GLY A 25 -5.10 12.03 6.69
C GLY A 25 -4.01 11.04 7.07
N MET A 26 -3.68 10.08 6.20
CA MET A 26 -2.63 9.09 6.46
C MET A 26 -1.25 9.68 6.18
N GLU A 27 -0.30 9.43 7.08
CA GLU A 27 1.10 9.77 6.84
C GLU A 27 1.71 8.84 5.78
N VAL A 28 2.27 9.44 4.72
CA VAL A 28 2.91 8.72 3.64
C VAL A 28 4.41 9.05 3.63
N ARG A 29 5.24 8.03 3.78
CA ARG A 29 6.70 8.13 3.68
C ARG A 29 7.21 7.36 2.47
N GLU A 30 7.89 8.06 1.56
CA GLU A 30 8.62 7.48 0.44
C GLU A 30 10.06 7.17 0.87
N THR A 31 10.34 5.93 1.24
CA THR A 31 11.66 5.51 1.75
C THR A 31 11.95 4.07 1.32
N PRO A 32 13.22 3.72 1.06
CA PRO A 32 13.61 2.32 0.91
C PRO A 32 13.24 1.54 2.18
N MET A 33 12.88 0.27 2.00
CA MET A 33 12.60 -0.67 3.08
C MET A 33 13.54 -1.86 2.92
N LYS A 34 14.20 -2.27 4.01
CA LYS A 34 15.03 -3.49 4.01
C LYS A 34 14.16 -4.70 4.32
N LEU A 35 14.57 -5.87 3.83
CA LEU A 35 13.85 -7.13 4.07
C LEU A 35 13.67 -7.43 5.57
N GLU A 36 14.70 -7.13 6.38
CA GLU A 36 14.68 -7.28 7.84
C GLU A 36 13.56 -6.47 8.54
N ASN A 37 13.01 -5.46 7.87
CA ASN A 37 11.92 -4.64 8.41
C ASN A 37 10.53 -5.26 8.21
N LEU A 38 10.40 -6.30 7.39
CA LEU A 38 9.11 -6.97 7.13
C LEU A 38 8.44 -7.47 8.40
N LYS A 39 9.23 -7.98 9.36
CA LYS A 39 8.74 -8.42 10.68
C LYS A 39 8.04 -7.34 11.51
N ASN A 40 8.23 -6.07 11.17
CA ASN A 40 7.64 -4.93 11.87
C ASN A 40 6.50 -4.28 11.06
N VAL A 41 6.05 -4.91 9.98
CA VAL A 41 4.96 -4.39 9.13
C VAL A 41 3.63 -4.98 9.60
N ASP A 42 2.65 -4.11 9.88
CA ASP A 42 1.31 -4.55 10.31
C ASP A 42 0.45 -5.05 9.13
N ALA A 43 0.63 -4.43 7.96
CA ALA A 43 -0.09 -4.75 6.74
C ALA A 43 0.68 -4.30 5.49
N ALA A 44 0.51 -5.04 4.40
CA ALA A 44 1.10 -4.74 3.10
C ALA A 44 0.08 -4.93 1.96
N PHE A 45 0.29 -4.24 0.86
CA PHE A 45 -0.52 -4.37 -0.35
C PHE A 45 0.32 -4.05 -1.59
N ILE A 46 -0.09 -4.56 -2.75
CA ILE A 46 0.41 -4.12 -4.05
C ILE A 46 -0.63 -3.24 -4.76
N SER A 47 -0.17 -2.36 -5.65
CA SER A 47 -1.04 -1.51 -6.46
C SER A 47 -0.77 -1.63 -7.95
N GLY A 48 -1.81 -1.73 -8.78
CA GLY A 48 -1.71 -1.83 -10.25
C GLY A 48 -3.03 -1.51 -10.95
N THR A 49 -3.05 -1.37 -12.28
CA THR A 49 -4.29 -1.05 -13.03
C THR A 49 -5.38 -2.10 -12.78
N SER A 50 -5.00 -3.37 -12.84
CA SER A 50 -5.74 -4.50 -12.29
C SER A 50 -4.74 -5.23 -11.39
N PRO A 51 -5.02 -5.43 -10.08
CA PRO A 51 -6.34 -5.40 -9.42
C PRO A 51 -6.63 -4.13 -8.57
N LYS A 52 -6.07 -2.95 -8.89
CA LYS A 52 -6.15 -1.71 -8.08
C LYS A 52 -5.30 -1.78 -6.82
N ILE A 53 -5.85 -2.22 -5.70
CA ILE A 53 -5.16 -2.42 -4.41
C ILE A 53 -5.42 -3.87 -4.02
N LEU A 54 -4.37 -4.68 -3.93
CA LEU A 54 -4.45 -6.07 -3.49
C LEU A 54 -3.70 -6.22 -2.16
N PRO A 55 -4.42 -6.51 -1.06
CA PRO A 55 -3.79 -6.84 0.22
C PRO A 55 -2.90 -8.07 0.09
N ILE A 56 -1.72 -8.03 0.72
CA ILE A 56 -0.80 -9.16 0.78
C ILE A 56 -1.06 -9.91 2.08
N SER A 57 -1.38 -11.20 1.99
CA SER A 57 -1.54 -12.05 3.17
C SER A 57 -0.21 -12.56 3.70
N ASP A 58 0.74 -12.89 2.83
CA ASP A 58 1.99 -13.55 3.21
C ASP A 58 3.17 -13.05 2.37
N ILE A 59 4.34 -12.89 3.02
CA ILE A 59 5.64 -12.66 2.38
C ILE A 59 6.65 -13.54 3.11
N ASP A 60 7.21 -14.53 2.40
CA ASP A 60 8.12 -15.53 2.97
C ASP A 60 7.53 -16.18 4.25
N GLU A 61 8.22 -16.11 5.39
CA GLU A 61 7.75 -16.60 6.68
C GLU A 61 6.76 -15.67 7.43
N PHE A 62 6.46 -14.48 6.88
CA PHE A 62 5.63 -13.48 7.54
C PHE A 62 4.18 -13.49 7.04
N THR A 63 3.24 -13.68 7.96
CA THR A 63 1.79 -13.58 7.70
C THR A 63 1.22 -12.27 8.23
N TYR A 64 0.39 -11.61 7.43
CA TYR A 64 -0.18 -10.30 7.70
C TYR A 64 -1.71 -10.33 7.68
N GLY A 65 -2.33 -9.59 8.60
CA GLY A 65 -3.77 -9.34 8.62
C GLY A 65 -4.25 -8.30 7.60
N SER A 66 -3.56 -8.13 6.46
CA SER A 66 -3.70 -6.96 5.58
C SER A 66 -5.12 -6.76 5.05
N SER A 67 -5.85 -7.84 4.72
CA SER A 67 -7.23 -7.79 4.24
C SER A 67 -8.25 -7.33 5.30
N LYS A 68 -7.87 -7.39 6.58
CA LYS A 68 -8.70 -6.91 7.70
C LYS A 68 -8.17 -5.61 8.29
N HIS A 69 -7.01 -5.14 7.82
CA HIS A 69 -6.36 -3.96 8.39
C HIS A 69 -7.16 -2.69 8.03
N PRO A 70 -7.55 -1.86 9.03
CA PRO A 70 -8.43 -0.71 8.79
C PRO A 70 -7.91 0.26 7.73
N MET A 71 -6.60 0.55 7.71
CA MET A 71 -6.03 1.46 6.72
C MET A 71 -6.06 0.89 5.29
N VAL A 72 -5.85 -0.42 5.13
CA VAL A 72 -5.87 -1.05 3.80
C VAL A 72 -7.30 -1.07 3.27
N ASN A 73 -8.26 -1.43 4.12
CA ASN A 73 -9.68 -1.41 3.76
C ASN A 73 -10.16 0.00 3.44
N ALA A 74 -9.78 1.02 4.22
CA ALA A 74 -10.12 2.41 3.93
C ALA A 74 -9.58 2.86 2.56
N LEU A 75 -8.33 2.49 2.22
CA LEU A 75 -7.76 2.78 0.91
C LEU A 75 -8.51 2.07 -0.23
N MET A 76 -8.84 0.78 -0.07
CA MET A 76 -9.62 0.02 -1.06
C MET A 76 -10.99 0.64 -1.29
N THR A 77 -11.75 0.89 -0.22
CA THR A 77 -13.08 1.51 -0.29
C THR A 77 -13.02 2.88 -0.95
N ALA A 78 -12.09 3.75 -0.53
CA ALA A 78 -11.96 5.08 -1.10
C ALA A 78 -11.50 5.06 -2.57
N TYR A 79 -10.67 4.09 -2.97
CA TYR A 79 -10.27 3.93 -4.36
C TYR A 79 -11.46 3.57 -5.25
N ASP A 80 -12.31 2.65 -4.79
CA ASP A 80 -13.49 2.18 -5.53
C ASP A 80 -14.62 3.21 -5.61
N LEU A 81 -14.81 4.03 -4.57
CA LEU A 81 -15.83 5.08 -4.58
C LEU A 81 -15.49 6.27 -5.50
N LYS A 82 -14.21 6.42 -5.90
CA LYS A 82 -13.75 7.52 -6.75
C LYS A 82 -13.66 7.16 -8.24
N ILE A 83 -14.26 6.04 -8.67
CA ILE A 83 -14.22 5.58 -10.07
C ILE A 83 -15.10 6.48 -10.93
#